data_AF-A0A7M3ZVD9-F1
#
_entry.id   AF-A0A7M3ZVD9-F1
#
_cell.length_a   1.000
_cell.length_b   1.000
_cell.length_c   1.000
_cell.angle_alpha   90.00
_cell.angle_beta   90.00
_cell.angle_gamma   90.00
#
_symmetry.space_group_name_H-M   'P 1'
#
loop_
_entity.id
_entity.type
_entity.pdbx_description
1 polymer ?
#
loop_
_entity_poly.entity_id
_entity_poly.type
_entity_poly.pdbx_seq_one_letter_code
_entity_poly.pdbx_strand_id
1 'polypeptide(L)' 'MVESYRATIEWVGPATLGTVLLTAASRPGCSANLIETGEDVKLIIVVQKDSIQDLRDSVDELMVALSDIEENYQ' A
#
# COMPACT_ATOMS: atom_id res chain seq x y z
N MET A 1 -23.28 -2.77 -15.14
CA MET A 1 -22.44 -2.38 -13.99
C MET A 1 -21.25 -3.30 -14.05
N VAL A 2 -20.05 -2.78 -14.29
CA VAL A 2 -18.83 -3.60 -14.26
C VAL A 2 -18.53 -3.88 -12.79
N GLU A 3 -18.18 -5.12 -12.46
CA GLU A 3 -17.78 -5.50 -11.11
C GLU A 3 -16.52 -4.72 -10.71
N SER A 4 -16.42 -4.31 -9.45
CA SER A 4 -15.26 -3.58 -8.95
C SER A 4 -14.93 -4.07 -7.55
N TYR A 5 -13.73 -4.61 -7.39
CA TYR A 5 -13.16 -5.09 -6.15
C TYR A 5 -12.14 -4.08 -5.63
N ARG A 6 -12.14 -3.86 -4.31
CA ARG A 6 -11.25 -2.90 -3.64
C ARG A 6 -10.65 -3.50 -2.39
N ALA A 7 -9.34 -3.33 -2.23
CA ALA A 7 -8.61 -3.57 -0.99
C ALA A 7 -8.03 -2.25 -0.46
N THR A 8 -8.02 -2.10 0.87
CA THR A 8 -7.37 -0.98 1.55
C THR A 8 -6.38 -1.56 2.55
N ILE A 9 -5.13 -1.12 2.47
CA ILE A 9 -4.06 -1.44 3.42
C ILE A 9 -3.72 -0.16 4.18
N GLU A 10 -3.66 -0.26 5.50
CA GLU A 10 -3.30 0.86 6.37
C GLU A 10 -2.08 0.49 7.21
N TRP A 11 -1.15 1.43 7.30
CA TRP A 11 0.06 1.31 8.11
C TRP A 11 0.28 2.60 8.89
N VAL A 12 0.84 2.49 10.10
CA VAL A 12 1.19 3.63 10.96
C VAL A 12 2.59 3.42 11.50
N GLY A 13 3.42 4.46 11.45
CA GLY A 13 4.76 4.43 12.02
C GLY A 13 5.60 5.64 11.65
N PRO A 14 6.94 5.53 11.71
CA PRO A 14 7.84 6.65 11.49
C PRO A 14 7.75 7.24 10.07
N ALA A 15 7.82 8.56 9.96
CA ALA A 15 7.76 9.28 8.67
C ALA A 15 8.79 8.79 7.64
N THR A 16 9.97 8.37 8.12
CA THR A 16 11.06 7.88 7.28
C THR A 16 10.69 6.58 6.58
N LEU A 17 10.25 5.55 7.32
CA LEU A 17 9.79 4.29 6.74
C LEU A 17 8.50 4.48 5.93
N GLY A 18 7.57 5.30 6.41
CA GLY A 18 6.33 5.62 5.70
C GLY A 18 6.57 6.22 4.31
N THR A 19 7.58 7.08 4.16
CA THR A 19 7.95 7.66 2.85
C THR A 19 8.51 6.60 1.89
N VAL A 20 9.28 5.64 2.40
CA VAL A 20 9.80 4.52 1.58
C VAL A 20 8.65 3.59 1.15
N LEU A 21 7.76 3.24 2.08
CA LEU A 21 6.58 2.42 1.79
C LEU A 21 5.62 3.13 0.80
N LEU A 22 5.42 4.45 0.93
CA LEU A 22 4.64 5.25 -0.01
C LEU A 22 5.20 5.18 -1.43
N THR A 23 6.53 5.27 -1.56
CA THR A 23 7.22 5.19 -2.86
C THR A 23 7.00 3.82 -3.50
N ALA A 24 7.08 2.74 -2.71
CA ALA A 24 6.82 1.39 -3.18
C ALA A 24 5.35 1.13 -3.53
N ALA A 25 4.42 1.77 -2.82
CA ALA A 25 2.99 1.69 -3.06
C ALA A 25 2.50 2.53 -4.25
N SER A 26 3.33 3.43 -4.79
CA SER A 26 3.02 4.29 -5.95
C SER A 26 3.13 3.54 -7.29
N ARG A 27 2.70 2.28 -7.32
CA ARG A 27 2.68 1.38 -8.48
C ARG A 27 1.40 1.54 -9.31
N PRO A 28 1.41 1.21 -10.61
CA PRO A 28 0.21 1.24 -11.45
C PRO A 28 -0.94 0.44 -10.83
N GLY A 29 -2.13 1.04 -10.73
CA GLY A 29 -3.30 0.40 -10.13
C GLY A 29 -3.38 0.49 -8.60
N CYS A 30 -2.47 1.23 -7.96
CA CYS A 30 -2.52 1.58 -6.55
C CYS A 30 -2.66 3.10 -6.39
N SER A 31 -3.50 3.52 -5.44
CA SER A 31 -3.55 4.90 -4.95
C SER A 31 -3.06 4.90 -3.51
N ALA A 32 -1.96 5.59 -3.24
CA ALA A 32 -1.37 5.67 -1.90
C ALA A 32 -1.34 7.12 -1.40
N ASN A 33 -1.58 7.31 -0.11
CA ASN A 33 -1.49 8.60 0.54
C ASN A 33 -0.88 8.48 1.93
N LEU A 34 -0.08 9.47 2.31
CA LEU A 34 0.56 9.56 3.61
C LEU A 34 -0.01 10.76 4.37
N ILE A 35 -0.47 10.52 5.58
CA ILE A 35 -1.15 11.51 6.42
C ILE A 35 -0.32 11.67 7.68
N GLU A 36 0.13 12.89 7.98
CA GLU A 36 0.81 13.19 9.23
C GLU A 36 -0.18 13.10 10.40
N THR A 37 0.17 12.33 11.43
CA THR A 37 -0.65 12.11 12.63
C THR A 37 0.21 12.25 13.88
N GLY A 38 0.44 13.50 14.31
CA GLY A 38 1.24 13.78 15.49
C GLY A 38 2.72 13.49 15.25
N GLU A 39 3.29 12.53 15.98
CA GLU A 39 4.69 12.12 15.85
C GLU A 39 4.89 11.03 14.77
N ASP A 40 3.82 10.37 14.37
CA ASP A 40 3.83 9.31 13.36
C ASP A 40 3.14 9.74 12.06
N VAL A 41 3.26 8.90 11.03
CA VAL A 41 2.49 9.05 9.78
C VAL A 41 1.62 7.83 9.55
N LYS A 42 0.44 8.04 8.99
CA LYS A 42 -0.48 7.00 8.52
C LYS A 42 -0.39 6.90 6.99
N LEU A 43 0.02 5.73 6.51
CA LEU A 43 -0.03 5.37 5.09
C LEU A 43 -1.34 4.63 4.79
N ILE A 44 -2.04 5.05 3.76
CA ILE A 44 -3.25 4.39 3.25
C ILE A 44 -3.01 4.04 1.77
N ILE A 45 -3.10 2.76 1.44
CA ILE A 45 -2.95 2.25 0.08
C ILE A 45 -4.27 1.63 -0.35
N VAL A 46 -4.76 2.00 -1.52
CA VAL A 46 -6.00 1.51 -2.12
C VAL A 46 -5.67 0.83 -3.44
N VAL A 47 -6.06 -0.44 -3.57
CA VAL A 47 -5.95 -1.22 -4.81
C VAL A 47 -7.36 -1.50 -5.32
N GLN A 48 -7.62 -1.21 -6.58
CA GLN A 48 -8.93 -1.43 -7.21
C GLN A 48 -8.77 -2.17 -8.55
N LYS A 49 -9.60 -3.19 -8.77
CA LYS A 49 -9.59 -4.05 -9.97
C LYS A 49 -11.00 -4.51 -10.32
N ASP A 50 -11.18 -4.93 -11.57
CA ASP A 50 -12.48 -5.40 -12.09
C ASP A 50 -12.65 -6.92 -11.93
N SER A 51 -11.64 -7.61 -11.39
CA SER A 51 -11.63 -9.05 -11.09
C SER A 51 -11.02 -9.30 -9.71
N ILE A 52 -11.57 -10.26 -8.97
CA ILE A 52 -11.01 -10.68 -7.68
C ILE A 52 -9.64 -11.34 -7.83
N GLN A 53 -9.39 -12.01 -8.97
CA GLN A 53 -8.09 -12.61 -9.25
C GLN A 53 -7.01 -11.53 -9.42
N ASP A 54 -7.29 -10.51 -10.24
CA ASP A 54 -6.35 -9.40 -10.44
C ASP A 54 -6.11 -8.60 -9.15
N LEU A 55 -7.15 -8.46 -8.31
CA LEU A 55 -7.00 -7.82 -7.00
C LEU A 55 -6.06 -8.64 -6.11
N ARG A 56 -6.26 -9.96 -6.05
CA ARG A 56 -5.42 -10.86 -5.27
C ARG A 56 -3.96 -10.77 -5.73
N ASP A 57 -3.72 -10.87 -7.03
CA ASP A 57 -2.36 -10.87 -7.59
C ASP A 57 -1.67 -9.52 -7.31
N SER A 58 -2.38 -8.40 -7.50
CA SER A 58 -1.83 -7.06 -7.21
C SER A 58 -1.58 -6.81 -5.72
N VAL A 59 -2.45 -7.32 -4.84
CA VAL A 59 -2.25 -7.19 -3.39
C VAL A 59 -1.08 -8.07 -2.93
N ASP A 60 -0.95 -9.29 -3.45
CA ASP A 60 0.16 -10.18 -3.11
C ASP A 60 1.52 -9.57 -3.50
N GLU A 61 1.65 -9.09 -4.75
CA GLU A 61 2.85 -8.39 -5.22
C GLU A 61 3.19 -7.13 -4.41
N LEU A 62 2.16 -6.41 -3.95
CA LEU A 62 2.32 -5.27 -3.06
C LEU A 62 2.83 -5.70 -1.69
N MET A 63 2.22 -6.71 -1.07
CA MET A 63 2.60 -7.19 0.26
C MET A 63 4.04 -7.73 0.28
N VAL A 64 4.47 -8.45 -0.76
CA VAL A 64 5.87 -8.88 -0.90
C VAL A 64 6.81 -7.67 -0.91
N ALA A 65 6.52 -6.66 -1.73
CA ALA A 65 7.38 -5.49 -1.82
C ALA A 65 7.43 -4.65 -0.53
N LEU A 66 6.32 -4.54 0.20
CA LEU A 66 6.29 -3.87 1.50
C LEU A 66 7.09 -4.68 2.54
N SER A 67 6.94 -6.01 2.56
CA SER A 67 7.71 -6.90 3.44
C SER A 67 9.21 -6.79 3.21
N ASP A 68 9.65 -6.82 1.94
CA ASP A 68 11.06 -6.66 1.58
C ASP A 68 11.63 -5.32 2.10
N ILE A 69 10.83 -4.25 2.06
CA ILE A 69 11.25 -2.94 2.58
C ILE A 69 11.35 -2.99 4.10
N GLU A 70 10.35 -3.52 4.80
CA GLU A 70 10.35 -3.61 6.26
C GLU A 70 11.54 -4.43 6.77
N GLU A 71 11.84 -5.57 6.14
CA GLU A 71 12.98 -6.43 6.50
C GLU A 71 14.33 -5.75 6.26
N ASN A 72 14.49 -4.99 5.17
CA ASN A 72 15.73 -4.29 4.86
C ASN A 72 15.90 -2.96 5.62
N TYR A 73 14.86 -2.50 6.32
CA TYR A 73 14.90 -1.27 7.13
C TYR A 73 15.28 -1.54 8.60
N GLN A 74 15.39 -2.81 9.01
CA GLN A 74 15.87 -3.24 10.33
C GLN A 74 17.40 -3.12 10.47
#